data_AF-A0A8J4H591-F1
#
_entry.id   AF-A0A8J4H591-F1
#
_cell.length_a   1.000
_cell.length_b   1.000
_cell.length_c   1.000
_cell.angle_alpha   90.00
_cell.angle_beta   90.00
_cell.angle_gamma   90.00
#
_symmetry.space_group_name_H-M   'P 1'
#
loop_
_entity.id
_entity.type
_entity.pdbx_description
1 polymer ?
#
loop_
_entity_poly.entity_id
_entity_poly.type
_entity_poly.pdbx_seq_one_letter_code
_entity_poly.pdbx_strand_id
1 'polypeptide(L)'
;MFCWEVFVNIQAKINLAMVHSFCGDIALAKEVLETRWMLLYIPVYLFGIWDSYRTTIDMNNVYLLAEREDAPFNSFSIGALEINYLDKRSPLMSVIWSLFMPGLGQLHIHRLLTAFFAQVWTIVFLYFSNLLVAVHFLFMGDIASGTAVLNKQWLLFMPSMWGFAVYDSYVNTVENNKLYGAEQKSFLIKDFQNPGFKVMRGKVVSGQP
;
A
#
# COMPACT_ATOMS: atom_id res chain seq x y z
N MET A 1 -1.55 -11.52 -3.08
CA MET A 1 -1.55 -11.01 -4.47
C MET A 1 -2.17 -12.01 -5.45
N PHE A 2 -1.75 -13.28 -5.51
CA PHE A 2 -2.22 -14.25 -6.53
C PHE A 2 -3.75 -14.37 -6.69
N CYS A 3 -4.51 -14.60 -5.60
CA CYS A 3 -5.97 -14.76 -5.70
C CYS A 3 -6.67 -13.47 -6.20
N TRP A 4 -6.15 -12.31 -5.81
CA TRP A 4 -6.68 -11.01 -6.23
C TRP A 4 -6.45 -10.76 -7.72
N GLU A 5 -5.24 -11.05 -8.19
CA GLU A 5 -4.87 -10.92 -9.60
C GLU A 5 -5.74 -11.80 -10.51
N VAL A 6 -5.94 -13.07 -10.15
CA VAL A 6 -6.82 -13.98 -10.90
C VAL A 6 -8.25 -13.45 -10.93
N PHE A 7 -8.78 -13.02 -9.79
CA PHE A 7 -10.15 -12.52 -9.68
C PHE A 7 -10.37 -11.27 -10.55
N VAL A 8 -9.49 -10.26 -10.44
CA VAL A 8 -9.62 -9.02 -11.20
C VAL A 8 -9.41 -9.26 -12.69
N ASN A 9 -8.47 -10.13 -13.08
CA ASN A 9 -8.24 -10.45 -14.48
C ASN A 9 -9.49 -11.06 -15.16
N ILE A 10 -10.16 -11.99 -14.46
CA ILE A 10 -11.41 -12.60 -14.95
C ILE A 10 -12.50 -11.53 -15.13
N GLN A 11 -12.67 -10.63 -14.15
CA GLN A 11 -13.70 -9.59 -14.20
C GLN A 11 -13.41 -8.51 -15.25
N ALA A 12 -12.15 -8.09 -15.38
CA ALA A 12 -11.71 -7.09 -16.34
C ALA A 12 -11.50 -7.63 -17.76
N LYS A 13 -11.45 -8.96 -17.93
CA LYS A 13 -11.14 -9.67 -19.18
C LYS A 13 -9.78 -9.26 -19.78
N ILE A 14 -8.81 -8.93 -18.94
CA ILE A 14 -7.49 -8.44 -19.37
C ILE A 14 -6.79 -9.48 -20.26
N ASN A 15 -6.79 -10.75 -19.87
CA ASN A 15 -6.15 -11.81 -20.67
C ASN A 15 -6.78 -11.96 -22.06
N LEU A 16 -8.11 -11.85 -22.16
CA LEU A 16 -8.80 -11.95 -23.43
C LEU A 16 -8.51 -10.72 -24.32
N ALA A 17 -8.49 -9.53 -23.74
CA ALA A 17 -8.10 -8.32 -24.44
C ALA A 17 -6.64 -8.38 -24.94
N MET A 18 -5.72 -9.00 -24.18
CA MET A 18 -4.34 -9.22 -24.61
C MET A 18 -4.27 -10.15 -25.83
N VAL A 19 -5.05 -11.23 -25.88
CA VAL A 19 -5.11 -12.12 -27.05
C VAL A 19 -5.52 -11.34 -28.30
N HIS A 20 -6.61 -10.56 -28.22
CA HIS A 20 -7.06 -9.73 -29.35
C HIS A 20 -6.00 -8.68 -29.75
N SER A 21 -5.36 -8.06 -28.77
CA SER A 21 -4.27 -7.09 -28.99
C SER A 21 -3.09 -7.72 -29.74
N PHE A 22 -2.64 -8.90 -29.33
CA PHE A 22 -1.51 -9.60 -29.97
C PHE A 22 -1.84 -10.14 -31.37
N CYS A 23 -3.12 -10.42 -31.65
CA CYS A 23 -3.59 -10.76 -32.99
C CYS A 23 -3.76 -9.53 -33.91
N GLY A 24 -3.51 -8.32 -33.41
CA GLY A 24 -3.66 -7.07 -34.16
C GLY A 24 -5.09 -6.52 -34.19
N ASP A 25 -6.05 -7.17 -33.53
CA ASP A 25 -7.45 -6.71 -33.45
C ASP A 25 -7.64 -5.77 -32.23
N ILE A 26 -7.16 -4.54 -32.40
CA ILE A 26 -7.21 -3.51 -31.35
C ILE A 26 -8.64 -3.05 -31.06
N ALA A 27 -9.54 -3.13 -32.05
CA ALA A 27 -10.94 -2.73 -31.85
C ALA A 27 -11.63 -3.71 -30.90
N LEU A 28 -11.51 -5.01 -31.16
CA LEU A 28 -12.09 -6.04 -30.32
C LEU A 28 -11.42 -6.08 -28.94
N ALA A 29 -10.11 -5.84 -28.86
CA ALA A 29 -9.40 -5.73 -27.58
C ALA A 29 -9.99 -4.65 -26.67
N LYS A 30 -10.39 -3.50 -27.23
CA LYS A 30 -11.02 -2.41 -26.47
C LYS A 30 -12.45 -2.73 -26.06
N GLU A 31 -13.22 -3.36 -26.93
CA GLU A 31 -14.63 -3.68 -26.68
C GLU A 31 -14.82 -4.73 -25.58
N VAL A 32 -13.95 -5.74 -25.57
CA VAL A 32 -14.03 -6.85 -24.63
C VAL A 32 -13.63 -6.44 -23.20
N LEU A 33 -12.83 -5.37 -23.06
CA LEU A 33 -12.25 -4.95 -21.79
C LEU A 33 -13.30 -4.30 -20.87
N GLU A 34 -13.40 -4.76 -19.63
CA GLU A 34 -14.28 -4.14 -18.65
C GLU A 34 -13.53 -2.98 -17.94
N THR A 35 -13.90 -1.75 -18.30
CA THR A 35 -13.18 -0.54 -17.88
C THR A 35 -13.22 -0.30 -16.37
N ARG A 36 -14.29 -0.67 -15.66
CA ARG A 36 -14.39 -0.45 -14.21
C ARG A 36 -13.39 -1.30 -13.46
N TRP A 37 -13.35 -2.60 -13.74
CA TRP A 37 -12.40 -3.52 -13.11
C TRP A 37 -10.97 -3.23 -13.52
N MET A 38 -10.74 -2.82 -14.77
CA MET A 38 -9.43 -2.37 -15.23
C MET A 38 -8.94 -1.14 -14.44
N LEU A 39 -9.77 -0.10 -14.30
CA LEU A 39 -9.41 1.10 -13.55
C LEU A 39 -9.15 0.81 -12.07
N LEU A 40 -9.92 -0.13 -11.48
CA LEU A 40 -9.71 -0.58 -10.12
C LEU A 40 -8.39 -1.35 -9.94
N TYR A 41 -7.94 -2.05 -10.99
CA TYR A 41 -6.71 -2.84 -10.96
C TYR A 41 -5.44 -1.99 -10.93
N ILE A 42 -5.42 -0.87 -11.65
CA ILE A 42 -4.22 -0.05 -11.89
C ILE A 42 -3.50 0.33 -10.58
N PRO A 43 -4.14 0.89 -9.55
CA PRO A 43 -3.46 1.29 -8.32
C PRO A 43 -2.82 0.11 -7.59
N VAL A 44 -3.52 -1.03 -7.53
CA VAL A 44 -3.03 -2.23 -6.84
C VAL A 44 -1.85 -2.85 -7.60
N TYR A 45 -1.90 -2.83 -8.92
CA TYR A 45 -0.82 -3.32 -9.78
C TYR A 45 0.45 -2.46 -9.62
N LEU A 46 0.31 -1.13 -9.68
CA LEU A 46 1.45 -0.21 -9.47
C LEU A 46 2.03 -0.32 -8.06
N PHE A 47 1.17 -0.46 -7.05
CA PHE A 47 1.60 -0.74 -5.69
C PHE A 47 2.42 -2.02 -5.62
N GLY A 48 1.95 -3.11 -6.23
CA GLY A 48 2.65 -4.40 -6.21
C GLY A 48 4.06 -4.33 -6.82
N ILE A 49 4.23 -3.61 -7.94
CA ILE A 49 5.55 -3.40 -8.55
C ILE A 49 6.46 -2.61 -7.61
N TRP A 50 5.97 -1.49 -7.09
CA TRP A 50 6.73 -0.61 -6.21
C TRP A 50 7.13 -1.32 -4.90
N ASP A 51 6.20 -2.03 -4.27
CA ASP A 51 6.42 -2.76 -3.02
C ASP A 51 7.41 -3.92 -3.22
N SER A 52 7.33 -4.62 -4.35
CA SER A 52 8.28 -5.70 -4.69
C SER A 52 9.71 -5.17 -4.85
N TYR A 53 9.87 -4.06 -5.57
CA TYR A 53 11.17 -3.42 -5.74
C TYR A 53 11.75 -2.96 -4.41
N ARG A 54 10.94 -2.27 -3.60
CA ARG A 54 11.35 -1.75 -2.28
C ARG A 54 11.72 -2.88 -1.32
N THR A 55 10.89 -3.91 -1.22
CA THR A 55 11.16 -5.11 -0.40
C THR A 55 12.46 -5.80 -0.82
N THR A 56 12.76 -5.88 -2.11
CA THR A 56 14.01 -6.47 -2.61
C THR A 56 15.24 -5.71 -2.11
N ILE A 57 15.20 -4.37 -2.15
CA ILE A 57 16.30 -3.53 -1.63
C ILE A 57 16.48 -3.76 -0.13
N ASP A 58 15.38 -3.78 0.62
CA ASP A 58 15.42 -3.95 2.07
C ASP A 58 16.00 -5.32 2.46
N MET A 59 15.58 -6.40 1.77
CA MET A 59 16.13 -7.74 1.98
C MET A 59 17.62 -7.84 1.66
N ASN A 60 18.09 -7.17 0.61
CA ASN A 60 19.52 -7.13 0.28
C ASN A 60 20.34 -6.47 1.40
N ASN A 61 19.83 -5.39 1.99
CA ASN A 61 20.49 -4.72 3.12
C ASN A 61 20.53 -5.63 4.36
N VAL A 62 19.43 -6.32 4.67
CA VAL A 62 19.37 -7.29 5.78
C VAL A 62 20.37 -8.43 5.58
N TYR A 63 20.47 -8.96 4.36
CA TYR A 63 21.45 -9.99 4.02
C TYR A 63 22.89 -9.53 4.29
N LEU A 64 23.27 -8.33 3.83
CA LEU A 64 24.61 -7.78 4.03
C LEU A 64 24.95 -7.54 5.51
N LEU A 65 23.96 -7.19 6.33
CA LEU A 65 24.14 -7.03 7.78
C LEU A 65 24.32 -8.39 8.45
N ALA A 66 23.48 -9.37 8.12
CA ALA A 66 23.55 -10.72 8.67
C ALA A 66 24.89 -11.39 8.36
N GLU A 67 25.41 -11.23 7.13
CA GLU A 67 26.72 -11.76 6.72
C GLU A 67 27.87 -11.13 7.52
N ARG A 68 27.78 -9.85 7.87
CA ARG A 68 28.84 -9.14 8.62
C ARG A 68 28.84 -9.43 10.11
N GLU A 69 27.67 -9.67 10.69
CA GLU A 69 27.53 -9.90 12.13
C GLU A 69 27.63 -11.38 12.52
N ASP A 70 27.83 -12.28 11.54
CA ASP A 70 27.72 -13.74 11.71
C ASP A 70 26.45 -14.10 12.51
N ALA A 71 25.38 -13.35 12.23
CA ALA A 71 24.19 -13.35 13.06
C ALA A 71 23.51 -14.73 12.95
N PRO A 72 23.21 -15.41 14.08
CA PRO A 72 22.51 -16.67 14.02
C PRO A 72 21.13 -16.41 13.42
N PHE A 73 20.86 -17.01 12.26
CA PHE A 73 19.54 -16.95 11.65
C PHE A 73 18.57 -17.67 12.59
N ASN A 74 17.76 -16.92 13.34
CA ASN A 74 16.52 -17.46 13.89
C ASN A 74 15.67 -17.79 12.68
N SER A 75 15.60 -19.08 12.36
CA SER A 75 15.05 -19.54 11.09
C SER A 75 13.69 -18.93 10.84
N PHE A 76 12.80 -18.81 11.85
CA PHE A 76 11.54 -18.08 11.72
C PHE A 76 10.88 -17.76 13.07
N SER A 77 10.51 -16.50 13.32
CA SER A 77 9.26 -16.18 14.02
C SER A 77 8.19 -15.94 12.95
N ILE A 78 7.85 -17.00 12.20
CA ILE A 78 6.66 -16.99 11.35
C ILE A 78 5.48 -17.04 12.31
N GLY A 79 4.85 -15.89 12.54
CA GLY A 79 3.44 -15.93 12.90
C GLY A 79 2.70 -16.56 11.72
N ALA A 80 1.70 -17.42 11.98
CA ALA A 80 0.99 -18.19 10.95
C ALA A 80 0.37 -17.35 9.81
N LEU A 81 0.36 -16.02 9.94
CA LEU A 81 -0.14 -15.06 8.96
C LEU A 81 0.86 -13.94 8.61
N GLU A 82 1.90 -13.69 9.41
CA GLU A 82 2.73 -12.48 9.30
C GLU A 82 4.19 -12.72 9.74
N ILE A 83 5.14 -12.22 8.93
CA ILE A 83 6.52 -11.93 9.37
C ILE A 83 6.48 -10.53 9.98
N ASN A 84 6.33 -10.45 11.31
CA ASN A 84 6.38 -9.18 12.02
C ASN A 84 7.85 -8.84 12.32
N TYR A 85 8.47 -8.06 11.44
CA TYR A 85 9.73 -7.40 11.72
C TYR A 85 9.50 -5.90 11.88
N LEU A 86 10.20 -5.30 12.84
CA LEU A 86 10.18 -3.86 12.98
C LEU A 86 11.00 -3.24 11.83
N ASP A 87 10.35 -2.38 11.07
CA ASP A 87 10.94 -1.76 9.90
C ASP A 87 10.63 -0.26 9.88
N LYS A 88 11.63 0.53 9.48
CA LYS A 88 11.48 1.98 9.39
C LYS A 88 10.87 2.33 8.03
N ARG A 89 9.69 2.92 8.05
CA ARG A 89 8.86 3.17 6.87
C ARG A 89 8.58 4.64 6.67
N SER A 90 8.48 5.11 5.42
CA SER A 90 8.18 6.52 5.15
C SER A 90 6.69 6.81 5.40
N PRO A 91 6.32 7.70 6.35
CA PRO A 91 4.92 8.04 6.60
C PRO A 91 4.23 8.67 5.39
N LEU A 92 4.98 9.42 4.58
CA LEU A 92 4.47 10.04 3.36
C LEU A 92 4.04 8.98 2.34
N MET A 93 4.80 7.89 2.21
CA MET A 93 4.43 6.80 1.29
C MET A 93 3.16 6.08 1.75
N SER A 94 2.98 5.89 3.06
CA SER A 94 1.74 5.33 3.61
C SER A 94 0.52 6.19 3.29
N VAL A 95 0.66 7.52 3.35
CA VAL A 95 -0.39 8.48 2.95
C VAL A 95 -0.67 8.41 1.46
N ILE A 96 0.36 8.49 0.61
CA ILE A 96 0.21 8.48 -0.85
C ILE A 96 -0.53 7.21 -1.28
N TRP A 97 -0.13 6.04 -0.79
CA TRP A 97 -0.78 4.79 -1.17
C TRP A 97 -2.22 4.69 -0.66
N SER A 98 -2.51 5.17 0.55
CA SER A 98 -3.89 5.25 1.06
C SER A 98 -4.78 6.22 0.29
N LEU A 99 -4.22 7.28 -0.29
CA LEU A 99 -4.95 8.21 -1.17
C LEU A 99 -5.30 7.57 -2.52
N PHE A 100 -4.36 6.82 -3.10
CA PHE A 100 -4.60 6.10 -4.35
C PHE A 100 -5.70 5.05 -4.21
N MET A 101 -5.64 4.23 -3.16
CA MET A 101 -6.69 3.29 -2.83
C MET A 101 -6.62 2.95 -1.33
N PRO A 102 -7.69 3.19 -0.56
CA PRO A 102 -7.74 2.80 0.84
C PRO A 102 -7.41 1.32 1.03
N GLY A 103 -6.56 1.03 2.02
CA GLY A 103 -6.01 -0.30 2.27
C GLY A 103 -4.57 -0.48 1.79
N LEU A 104 -4.11 0.25 0.75
CA LEU A 104 -2.73 0.12 0.27
C LEU A 104 -1.69 0.66 1.27
N GLY A 105 -1.98 1.76 1.96
CA GLY A 105 -1.08 2.25 3.01
C GLY A 105 -1.01 1.34 4.24
N GLN A 106 -2.11 0.65 4.56
CA GLN A 106 -2.12 -0.40 5.59
C GLN A 106 -1.31 -1.61 5.14
N LEU A 107 -1.41 -1.98 3.86
CA LEU A 107 -0.64 -3.06 3.27
C LEU A 107 0.87 -2.72 3.27
N HIS A 108 1.20 -1.46 2.98
CA HIS A 108 2.55 -0.91 3.12
C HIS A 108 3.09 -1.09 4.53
N ILE A 109 2.30 -1.09 5.60
CA ILE A 109 2.80 -1.33 6.98
C ILE A 109 2.51 -2.74 7.49
N HIS A 110 2.24 -3.68 6.58
CA HIS A 110 1.91 -5.08 6.87
C HIS A 110 0.73 -5.28 7.82
N ARG A 111 -0.19 -4.32 7.95
CA ARG A 111 -1.45 -4.50 8.70
C ARG A 111 -2.47 -5.18 7.80
N LEU A 112 -2.24 -6.46 7.49
CA LEU A 112 -2.95 -7.20 6.44
C LEU A 112 -4.47 -7.26 6.67
N LEU A 113 -4.91 -7.49 7.91
CA LEU A 113 -6.34 -7.54 8.24
C LEU A 113 -7.04 -6.19 7.99
N THR A 114 -6.42 -5.09 8.40
CA THR A 114 -6.98 -3.75 8.20
C THR A 114 -6.93 -3.36 6.73
N ALA A 115 -5.84 -3.71 6.03
CA ALA A 115 -5.68 -3.51 4.60
C ALA A 115 -6.79 -4.23 3.81
N PHE A 116 -7.00 -5.52 4.10
CA PHE A 116 -8.03 -6.33 3.46
C PHE A 116 -9.43 -5.76 3.69
N PHE A 117 -9.76 -5.41 4.93
CA PHE A 117 -11.05 -4.81 5.26
C PHE A 117 -11.30 -3.50 4.49
N ALA A 118 -10.33 -2.58 4.51
CA ALA A 118 -10.43 -1.29 3.82
C ALA A 118 -10.54 -1.48 2.30
N GLN A 119 -9.78 -2.42 1.74
CA GLN A 119 -9.77 -2.68 0.30
C GLN A 119 -11.08 -3.29 -0.19
N VAL A 120 -11.63 -4.28 0.53
CA VAL A 120 -12.94 -4.88 0.21
C VAL A 120 -14.04 -3.82 0.20
N TRP A 121 -14.14 -3.00 1.26
CA TRP A 121 -15.16 -1.95 1.30
C TRP A 121 -14.95 -0.86 0.25
N THR A 122 -13.71 -0.53 -0.06
CA THR A 122 -13.38 0.40 -1.15
C THR A 122 -13.88 -0.13 -2.49
N ILE A 123 -13.67 -1.41 -2.79
CA ILE A 123 -14.19 -2.05 -4.01
C ILE A 123 -15.72 -1.99 -4.04
N VAL A 124 -16.38 -2.31 -2.93
CA VAL A 124 -17.84 -2.23 -2.80
C VAL A 124 -18.34 -0.81 -3.09
N PHE A 125 -17.74 0.20 -2.47
CA PHE A 125 -18.14 1.59 -2.66
C PHE A 125 -17.90 2.07 -4.08
N LEU A 126 -16.72 1.80 -4.66
CA LEU A 126 -16.39 2.17 -6.04
C LEU A 126 -17.31 1.51 -7.07
N TYR A 127 -17.66 0.24 -6.84
CA TYR A 127 -18.52 -0.53 -7.74
C TYR A 127 -19.96 -0.01 -7.71
N PHE A 128 -20.56 0.10 -6.53
CA PHE A 128 -21.96 0.55 -6.41
C PHE A 128 -22.16 2.05 -6.61
N SER A 129 -21.13 2.88 -6.42
CA SER A 129 -21.21 4.31 -6.71
C SER A 129 -21.12 4.64 -8.20
N ASN A 130 -20.75 3.67 -9.05
CA ASN A 130 -20.37 3.89 -10.46
C ASN A 130 -19.26 4.94 -10.63
N LEU A 131 -18.39 5.14 -9.64
CA LEU A 131 -17.40 6.23 -9.69
C LEU A 131 -16.43 6.03 -10.87
N LEU A 132 -15.97 4.81 -11.10
CA LEU A 132 -15.01 4.53 -12.16
C LEU A 132 -15.60 4.77 -13.57
N VAL A 133 -16.91 4.59 -13.74
CA VAL A 133 -17.61 4.96 -14.99
C VAL A 133 -17.67 6.48 -15.13
N ALA A 134 -17.99 7.20 -14.05
CA ALA A 134 -18.00 8.65 -14.05
C ALA A 134 -16.60 9.24 -14.35
N VAL A 135 -15.54 8.61 -13.84
CA VAL A 135 -14.14 8.96 -14.15
C VAL A 135 -13.83 8.72 -15.62
N HIS A 136 -14.33 7.64 -16.22
CA HIS A 136 -14.19 7.41 -17.65
C HIS A 136 -14.88 8.49 -18.49
N PHE A 137 -16.12 8.88 -18.15
CA PHE A 137 -16.81 10.00 -18.77
C PHE A 137 -16.07 11.33 -18.58
N LEU A 138 -15.48 11.55 -17.41
CA LEU A 138 -14.64 12.72 -17.13
C LEU A 138 -13.45 12.80 -18.09
N PHE A 139 -12.77 11.68 -18.36
CA PHE A 139 -11.68 11.65 -19.35
C PHE A 139 -12.15 11.91 -20.79
N MET A 140 -13.41 11.59 -21.11
CA MET A 140 -14.02 11.94 -22.41
C MET A 140 -14.55 13.38 -22.46
N GLY A 141 -14.49 14.13 -21.35
CA GLY A 141 -14.99 15.50 -21.25
C GLY A 141 -16.51 15.61 -21.00
N ASP A 142 -17.23 14.51 -20.85
CA ASP A 142 -18.68 14.50 -20.62
C ASP A 142 -19.01 14.49 -19.12
N ILE A 143 -18.92 15.66 -18.50
CA ILE A 143 -19.17 15.84 -17.07
C ILE A 143 -20.66 15.62 -16.73
N ALA A 144 -21.57 15.92 -17.66
CA ALA A 144 -23.02 15.79 -17.43
C ALA A 144 -23.42 14.32 -17.30
N SER A 145 -23.04 13.47 -18.26
CA SER A 145 -23.30 12.03 -18.19
C SER A 145 -22.54 11.39 -17.03
N GLY A 146 -21.29 11.81 -16.79
CA GLY A 146 -20.50 11.34 -15.64
C GLY A 146 -21.16 11.62 -14.30
N THR A 147 -21.76 12.80 -14.11
CA THR A 147 -22.46 13.14 -12.87
C THR A 147 -23.80 12.40 -12.74
N ALA A 148 -24.48 12.16 -13.86
CA ALA A 148 -25.78 11.48 -13.88
C ALA A 148 -25.69 9.98 -13.54
N VAL A 149 -24.59 9.30 -13.93
CA VAL A 149 -24.39 7.87 -13.66
C VAL A 149 -24.01 7.55 -12.20
N LEU A 150 -23.56 8.56 -11.44
CA LEU A 150 -23.13 8.38 -10.06
C LEU A 150 -24.29 8.05 -9.13
N ASN A 151 -24.11 6.98 -8.35
CA ASN A 151 -24.96 6.75 -7.19
C ASN A 151 -24.42 7.53 -5.98
N LYS A 152 -25.08 8.65 -5.67
CA LYS A 152 -24.70 9.59 -4.61
C LYS A 152 -24.67 8.94 -3.22
N GLN A 153 -25.57 8.01 -2.93
CA GLN A 153 -25.63 7.34 -1.63
C GLN A 153 -24.37 6.52 -1.38
N TRP A 154 -23.96 5.71 -2.35
CA TRP A 154 -22.74 4.92 -2.24
C TRP A 154 -21.47 5.79 -2.33
N LEU A 155 -21.51 6.84 -3.15
CA LEU A 155 -20.40 7.80 -3.30
C LEU A 155 -20.02 8.45 -1.96
N LEU A 156 -21.02 8.85 -1.16
CA LEU A 156 -20.80 9.59 0.07
C LEU A 156 -20.20 8.76 1.23
N PHE A 157 -20.04 7.45 1.09
CA PHE A 157 -19.24 6.66 2.03
C PHE A 157 -17.72 6.85 1.84
N MET A 158 -17.28 7.32 0.66
CA MET A 158 -15.85 7.38 0.33
C MET A 158 -15.05 8.40 1.16
N PRO A 159 -15.49 9.64 1.42
CA PRO A 159 -14.70 10.59 2.21
C PRO A 159 -14.27 10.05 3.58
N SER A 160 -15.18 9.33 4.25
CA SER A 160 -14.89 8.68 5.53
C SER A 160 -13.87 7.55 5.37
N MET A 161 -14.03 6.69 4.35
CA MET A 161 -13.09 5.59 4.08
C MET A 161 -11.68 6.10 3.74
N TRP A 162 -11.56 7.11 2.88
CA TRP A 162 -10.28 7.72 2.52
C TRP A 162 -9.64 8.42 3.73
N GLY A 163 -10.42 9.21 4.48
CA GLY A 163 -9.95 9.89 5.67
C GLY A 163 -9.43 8.90 6.73
N PHE A 164 -10.19 7.83 6.98
CA PHE A 164 -9.77 6.75 7.88
C PHE A 164 -8.47 6.11 7.40
N ALA A 165 -8.40 5.66 6.14
CA ALA A 165 -7.24 4.93 5.66
C ALA A 165 -5.96 5.78 5.66
N VAL A 166 -6.06 7.05 5.26
CA VAL A 166 -4.93 7.99 5.28
C VAL A 166 -4.46 8.24 6.70
N TYR A 167 -5.36 8.60 7.61
CA TYR A 167 -5.00 8.88 9.00
C TYR A 167 -4.43 7.65 9.71
N ASP A 168 -5.12 6.51 9.62
CA ASP A 168 -4.72 5.27 10.26
C ASP A 168 -3.35 4.80 9.75
N SER A 169 -3.12 4.77 8.44
CA SER A 169 -1.82 4.38 7.89
C SER A 169 -0.70 5.33 8.31
N TYR A 170 -0.94 6.64 8.30
CA TYR A 170 0.06 7.64 8.72
C TYR A 170 0.47 7.48 10.19
N VAL A 171 -0.50 7.47 11.10
CA VAL A 171 -0.24 7.41 12.55
C VAL A 171 0.49 6.12 12.89
N ASN A 172 0.04 4.98 12.36
CA ASN A 172 0.69 3.70 12.63
C ASN A 172 2.12 3.66 12.07
N THR A 173 2.39 4.25 10.91
CA THR A 173 3.77 4.36 10.40
C THR A 173 4.64 5.20 11.33
N VAL A 174 4.14 6.34 11.82
CA VAL A 174 4.88 7.21 12.75
C VAL A 174 5.17 6.51 14.07
N GLU A 175 4.17 5.84 14.67
CA GLU A 175 4.36 5.14 15.95
C GLU A 175 5.28 3.93 15.81
N ASN A 176 5.15 3.13 14.74
CA ASN A 176 6.06 2.01 14.48
C ASN A 176 7.50 2.48 14.28
N ASN A 177 7.71 3.61 13.61
CA ASN A 177 9.05 4.20 13.46
C ASN A 177 9.67 4.64 14.78
N LYS A 178 8.87 5.10 15.76
CA LYS A 178 9.36 5.45 17.10
C LYS A 178 9.82 4.19 17.84
N LEU A 179 9.05 3.10 17.75
CA LEU A 179 9.42 1.81 18.31
C LEU A 179 10.72 1.28 17.68
N TYR A 180 10.85 1.41 16.35
CA TYR A 180 12.07 1.03 15.62
C TYR A 180 13.28 1.80 16.14
N GLY A 181 13.16 3.12 16.27
CA GLY A 181 14.25 3.94 16.80
C GLY A 181 14.61 3.60 18.25
N ALA A 182 13.63 3.23 19.08
CA ALA A 182 13.87 2.83 20.47
C ALA A 182 14.57 1.47 20.58
N GLU A 183 14.17 0.50 19.76
CA GLU A 183 14.80 -0.81 19.66
C GLU A 183 16.24 -0.67 19.14
N GLN A 184 16.43 0.02 18.00
CA GLN A 184 17.74 0.22 17.38
C GLN A 184 18.71 0.94 18.34
N LYS A 185 18.21 1.94 19.08
CA LYS A 185 19.00 2.60 20.12
C LYS A 185 19.41 1.61 21.21
N SER A 186 18.50 0.77 21.67
CA SER A 186 18.77 -0.21 22.73
C SER A 186 19.81 -1.25 22.29
N PHE A 187 19.71 -1.73 21.05
CA PHE A 187 20.70 -2.60 20.41
C PHE A 187 22.08 -1.94 20.39
N LEU A 188 22.20 -0.72 19.84
CA LEU A 188 23.48 -0.01 19.75
C LEU A 188 24.14 0.25 21.13
N ILE A 189 23.33 0.56 22.14
CA ILE A 189 23.84 0.76 23.51
C ILE A 189 24.38 -0.54 24.08
N LYS A 190 23.66 -1.66 23.88
CA LYS A 190 24.02 -2.95 24.45
C LYS A 190 25.30 -3.51 23.84
N ASP A 191 25.44 -3.41 22.52
CA ASP A 191 26.48 -4.13 21.78
C ASP A 191 27.71 -3.26 21.44
N PHE A 192 27.57 -1.92 21.41
CA PHE A 192 28.65 -1.02 20.97
C PHE A 192 29.01 0.11 21.95
N GLN A 193 28.20 0.42 22.96
CA GLN A 193 28.52 1.54 23.86
C GLN A 193 29.58 1.16 24.89
N ASN A 194 30.68 1.94 24.94
CA ASN A 194 31.72 1.78 25.95
C ASN A 194 31.15 1.98 27.38
N PRO A 195 31.43 1.08 28.34
CA PRO A 195 30.95 1.19 29.73
C PRO A 195 31.28 2.52 30.43
N GLY A 196 32.36 3.20 30.02
CA GLY A 196 32.76 4.50 30.57
C GLY A 196 32.01 5.70 29.98
N PHE A 197 31.22 5.52 28.92
CA PHE A 197 30.55 6.62 28.24
C PHE A 197 29.27 7.04 28.98
N LYS A 198 29.25 8.27 29.51
CA LYS A 198 28.08 8.91 30.12
C LYS A 198 27.45 9.91 29.14
N VAL A 199 26.17 9.72 28.83
CA VAL A 199 25.40 10.69 28.04
C VAL A 199 25.23 11.98 28.85
N MET A 200 25.97 13.02 28.48
CA MET A 200 25.73 14.36 29.02
C MET A 200 24.41 14.88 28.43
N ARG A 201 23.32 14.83 29.21
CA ARG A 201 22.02 15.37 28.81
C ARG A 201 22.11 16.90 28.72
N GLY A 202 22.51 17.43 27.58
CA GLY A 202 22.27 18.82 27.22
C GLY A 202 20.77 19.04 26.98
N LYS A 203 20.22 20.14 27.49
CA LYS A 203 18.84 20.56 27.16
C LYS A 203 18.74 20.73 25.65
N VAL A 204 17.96 19.87 25.00
CA VAL A 204 17.54 20.09 23.62
C VAL A 204 16.68 21.36 23.66
N VAL A 205 17.21 22.46 23.13
CA VAL A 205 16.44 23.68 22.92
C VAL A 205 15.45 23.35 21.83
N SER A 206 14.22 23.00 22.23
CA SER A 206 13.10 22.90 21.31
C SER A 206 12.93 24.27 20.67
N GLY A 207 13.30 24.41 19.41
CA GLY A 207 12.93 25.55 18.59
C GLY A 207 11.41 25.69 18.67
N GLN A 208 10.97 26.81 19.24
CA GLN A 208 9.56 27.21 19.28
C GLN A 208 9.04 27.42 17.85
N PRO A 209 7.71 27.27 17.65
CA PRO A 209 7.06 27.03 16.35
C PRO A 209 7.23 28.14 15.31
#